data_AF-A0A2N8S480-F1
#
_entry.id   AF-A0A2N8S480-F1
#
_cell.length_a   1.000
_cell.length_b   1.000
_cell.length_c   1.000
_cell.angle_alpha   90.00
_cell.angle_beta   90.00
_cell.angle_gamma   90.00
#
_symmetry.space_group_name_H-M   'P 1'
#
loop_
_entity.id
_entity.type
_entity.pdbx_description
1 polymer ?
#
loop_
_entity_poly.entity_id
_entity_poly.type
_entity_poly.pdbx_seq_one_letter_code
_entity_poly.pdbx_strand_id
1 'polypeptide(L)'
;MLQAIVFNDTSCDEHHGCQFVMAQLGKLSKDAGIQVRRYCPKNYDWESDQQLIAEIATLDLCIVNGEGTMHHDAGSALSYGRLARYCRSVGVPCFLINSVWQDNCRLLEYATDFAAIYVRDRMSKEELAASGVNAKVVPDLTFTLAPSISATREGLVVNGSVLKERQLEALRLVSSASMPLRYLSIRTLPPLRVGRGFKRLAFQGYIKRLKRYRHIAESYLTLGSGCLEKKRMDRLRWRHAVLSGDRFLRALASSEGVITGRFHCVTLCLVMGTPFYAVPSNTHKIEALLEEIGLEKRVFDSYSDALNSCSQLAFTEPEKERIEKFKTDARRDAVRMFEEIAQRAERRRVDHDVIV
;
A
#
# COMPACT_ATOMS: atom_id res chain seq x y z
N MET A 1 19.32 19.39 4.70
CA MET A 1 18.23 18.43 4.48
C MET A 1 18.33 17.96 3.04
N LEU A 2 18.37 16.65 2.83
CA LEU A 2 18.45 16.05 1.50
C LEU A 2 17.17 16.34 0.70
N GLN A 3 17.28 16.46 -0.61
CA GLN A 3 16.17 16.79 -1.50
C GLN A 3 15.83 15.58 -2.36
N ALA A 4 14.55 15.18 -2.33
CA ALA A 4 14.08 14.00 -3.01
C ALA A 4 12.81 14.25 -3.83
N ILE A 5 12.63 13.43 -4.86
CA ILE A 5 11.31 13.20 -5.49
C ILE A 5 10.88 11.77 -5.18
N VAL A 6 9.60 11.62 -4.85
CA VAL A 6 8.95 10.32 -4.67
C VAL A 6 8.10 10.00 -5.89
N PHE A 7 8.36 8.84 -6.50
CA PHE A 7 7.60 8.29 -7.61
C PHE A 7 6.64 7.20 -7.16
N ASN A 8 5.62 6.98 -7.99
CA ASN A 8 4.50 6.08 -7.72
C ASN A 8 3.71 6.49 -6.45
N ASP A 9 3.27 7.75 -6.38
CA ASP A 9 2.30 8.19 -5.39
C ASP A 9 0.93 7.54 -5.67
N THR A 10 0.70 6.43 -4.98
CA THR A 10 -0.49 5.58 -5.00
C THR A 10 -1.66 6.15 -4.19
N SER A 11 -1.47 7.26 -3.47
CA SER A 11 -2.55 7.85 -2.65
C SER A 11 -3.79 8.24 -3.47
N CYS A 12 -3.65 8.32 -4.79
CA CYS A 12 -4.73 8.54 -5.75
C CYS A 12 -5.55 7.30 -6.13
N ASP A 13 -5.16 6.11 -5.70
CA ASP A 13 -5.88 4.86 -6.02
C ASP A 13 -7.20 4.73 -5.23
N GLU A 14 -7.62 5.78 -4.50
CA GLU A 14 -8.93 5.87 -3.82
C GLU A 14 -9.11 4.82 -2.72
N HIS A 15 -8.01 4.42 -2.06
CA HIS A 15 -8.01 3.45 -0.96
C HIS A 15 -7.21 3.96 0.25
N HIS A 16 -7.69 3.67 1.47
CA HIS A 16 -7.05 4.11 2.72
C HIS A 16 -5.62 3.59 2.87
N GLY A 17 -5.37 2.32 2.53
CA GLY A 17 -4.05 1.71 2.69
C GLY A 17 -2.93 2.50 2.02
N CYS A 18 -3.09 2.80 0.72
CA CYS A 18 -2.13 3.60 -0.03
C CYS A 18 -1.97 5.03 0.51
N GLN A 19 -3.05 5.63 1.05
CA GLN A 19 -2.96 6.95 1.69
C GLN A 19 -2.13 6.91 2.97
N PHE A 20 -2.30 5.87 3.79
CA PHE A 20 -1.49 5.69 4.99
C PHE A 20 -0.02 5.41 4.65
N VAL A 21 0.24 4.54 3.67
CA VAL A 21 1.60 4.29 3.17
C VAL A 21 2.29 5.58 2.77
N MET A 22 1.66 6.40 1.92
CA MET A 22 2.25 7.64 1.45
C MET A 22 2.40 8.69 2.55
N ALA A 23 1.51 8.70 3.56
CA ALA A 23 1.65 9.55 4.73
C ALA A 23 2.83 9.12 5.61
N GLN A 24 2.99 7.81 5.85
CA GLN A 24 4.12 7.27 6.61
C GLN A 24 5.45 7.45 5.89
N LEU A 25 5.49 7.24 4.57
CA LEU A 25 6.66 7.54 3.73
C LEU A 25 7.08 9.00 3.92
N GLY A 26 6.15 9.95 3.79
CA GLY A 26 6.47 11.37 3.98
C GLY A 26 6.98 11.69 5.39
N LYS A 27 6.42 11.06 6.43
CA LYS A 27 6.86 11.20 7.82
C LYS A 27 8.28 10.65 8.00
N LEU A 28 8.52 9.41 7.63
CA LEU A 28 9.81 8.73 7.79
C LEU A 28 10.92 9.42 6.98
N SER A 29 10.63 9.88 5.76
CA SER A 29 11.56 10.70 4.99
C SER A 29 11.95 11.96 5.77
N LYS A 30 10.98 12.70 6.31
CA LYS A 30 11.25 13.92 7.07
C LYS A 30 12.07 13.64 8.33
N ASP A 31 11.71 12.59 9.07
CA ASP A 31 12.39 12.18 10.31
C ASP A 31 13.86 11.79 10.01
N ALA A 32 14.14 11.21 8.85
CA ALA A 32 15.49 10.90 8.36
C ALA A 32 16.21 12.08 7.67
N GLY A 33 15.67 13.31 7.73
CA GLY A 33 16.31 14.48 7.12
C GLY A 33 16.20 14.56 5.60
N ILE A 34 15.20 13.90 5.00
CA ILE A 34 14.87 13.92 3.58
C ILE A 34 13.62 14.77 3.34
N GLN A 35 13.78 15.87 2.60
CA GLN A 35 12.71 16.73 2.12
C GLN A 35 12.19 16.26 0.76
N VAL A 36 10.95 15.80 0.71
CA VAL A 36 10.30 15.43 -0.55
C VAL A 36 9.74 16.69 -1.24
N ARG A 37 10.34 17.06 -2.37
CA ARG A 37 9.92 18.20 -3.20
C ARG A 37 8.64 17.93 -3.98
N ARG A 38 8.53 16.73 -4.55
CA ARG A 38 7.37 16.31 -5.34
C ARG A 38 6.98 14.86 -5.08
N TYR A 39 5.68 14.61 -5.23
CA TYR A 39 5.11 13.27 -5.25
C TYR A 39 4.52 13.03 -6.65
N CYS A 40 5.27 12.31 -7.48
CA CYS A 40 4.88 11.94 -8.83
C CYS A 40 3.81 10.83 -8.77
N PRO A 41 2.60 11.07 -9.31
CA PRO A 41 1.51 10.09 -9.29
C PRO A 41 1.89 8.74 -9.89
N LYS A 42 1.19 7.70 -9.45
CA LYS A 42 1.13 6.43 -10.20
C LYS A 42 0.76 6.68 -11.67
N ASN A 43 1.48 6.02 -12.58
CA ASN A 43 1.33 6.14 -14.04
C ASN A 43 1.57 7.57 -14.58
N TYR A 44 2.28 8.43 -13.86
CA TYR A 44 2.75 9.70 -14.41
C TYR A 44 3.83 9.42 -15.46
N ASP A 45 3.64 9.96 -16.66
CA ASP A 45 4.60 9.87 -17.75
C ASP A 45 5.74 10.86 -17.52
N TRP A 46 6.76 10.43 -16.76
CA TRP A 46 7.92 11.23 -16.45
C TRP A 46 8.89 11.36 -17.64
N GLU A 47 8.84 10.41 -18.58
CA GLU A 47 9.76 10.34 -19.74
C GLU A 47 9.49 11.50 -20.72
N SER A 48 8.24 11.96 -20.79
CA SER A 48 7.84 13.12 -21.59
C SER A 48 8.00 14.46 -20.87
N ASP A 49 8.27 14.47 -19.56
CA ASP A 49 8.33 15.69 -18.74
C ASP A 49 9.77 16.20 -18.61
N GLN A 50 10.20 17.02 -19.58
CA GLN A 50 11.56 17.58 -19.64
C GLN A 50 11.91 18.41 -18.40
N GLN A 51 10.93 19.07 -17.77
CA GLN A 51 11.17 19.84 -16.56
C GLN A 51 11.45 18.91 -15.38
N LEU A 52 10.69 17.82 -15.25
CA LEU A 52 10.92 16.82 -14.21
C LEU A 52 12.26 16.10 -14.41
N ILE A 53 12.61 15.76 -15.64
CA ILE A 53 13.91 15.16 -16.00
C ILE A 53 15.06 16.07 -15.56
N ALA A 54 15.02 17.36 -15.93
CA ALA A 54 16.02 18.33 -15.50
C ALA A 54 16.06 18.51 -13.98
N GLU A 55 14.90 18.48 -13.31
CA GLU A 55 14.83 18.57 -11.84
C GLU A 55 15.49 17.36 -11.18
N ILE A 56 15.26 16.13 -11.68
CA ILE A 56 15.87 14.91 -11.12
C ILE A 56 17.39 15.05 -11.01
N ALA A 57 18.05 15.56 -12.04
CA ALA A 57 19.51 15.73 -12.08
C ALA A 57 20.06 16.66 -10.98
N THR A 58 19.22 17.51 -10.39
CA THR A 58 19.60 18.47 -9.33
C THR A 58 19.35 17.95 -7.91
N LEU A 59 18.78 16.75 -7.76
CA LEU A 59 18.39 16.21 -6.46
C LEU A 59 19.51 15.40 -5.80
N ASP A 60 19.33 15.16 -4.49
CA ASP A 60 20.20 14.27 -3.73
C ASP A 60 19.81 12.80 -3.92
N LEU A 61 18.52 12.50 -4.14
CA LEU A 61 18.02 11.15 -4.38
C LEU A 61 16.63 11.11 -5.03
N CYS A 62 16.26 9.92 -5.52
CA CYS A 62 14.89 9.56 -5.91
C CYS A 62 14.41 8.33 -5.14
N ILE A 63 13.12 8.30 -4.81
CA ILE A 63 12.48 7.16 -4.14
C ILE A 63 11.33 6.67 -5.01
N VAL A 64 11.28 5.39 -5.32
CA VAL A 64 10.15 4.72 -5.96
C VAL A 64 9.42 3.90 -4.90
N ASN A 65 8.16 4.23 -4.62
CA ASN A 65 7.30 3.42 -3.77
C ASN A 65 6.69 2.28 -4.58
N GLY A 66 7.22 1.06 -4.50
CA GLY A 66 6.81 -0.04 -5.39
C GLY A 66 5.38 -0.54 -5.16
N GLU A 67 4.92 -0.55 -3.92
CA GLU A 67 3.69 -1.22 -3.45
C GLU A 67 3.39 -2.55 -4.17
N GLY A 68 2.22 -2.65 -4.80
CA GLY A 68 1.86 -3.76 -5.69
C GLY A 68 1.99 -3.40 -7.16
N THR A 69 2.98 -2.58 -7.55
CA THR A 69 3.20 -2.16 -8.95
C THR A 69 4.26 -2.99 -9.67
N MET A 70 5.30 -3.46 -8.97
CA MET A 70 6.48 -4.10 -9.57
C MET A 70 6.25 -5.61 -9.81
N HIS A 71 5.28 -5.97 -10.65
CA HIS A 71 5.00 -7.36 -10.99
C HIS A 71 4.66 -7.56 -12.47
N HIS A 72 4.95 -8.76 -13.00
CA HIS A 72 4.56 -9.23 -14.33
C HIS A 72 4.99 -8.30 -15.48
N ASP A 73 6.15 -7.65 -15.36
CA ASP A 73 6.64 -6.67 -16.34
C ASP A 73 5.61 -5.59 -16.70
N ALA A 74 4.76 -5.20 -15.73
CA ALA A 74 3.75 -4.18 -15.94
C ALA A 74 4.36 -2.90 -16.52
N GLY A 75 3.68 -2.24 -17.46
CA GLY A 75 4.23 -1.06 -18.15
C GLY A 75 4.69 0.05 -17.20
N SER A 76 3.98 0.24 -16.09
CA SER A 76 4.38 1.15 -15.00
C SER A 76 5.67 0.69 -14.29
N ALA A 77 5.82 -0.62 -14.04
CA ALA A 77 7.03 -1.17 -13.44
C ALA A 77 8.24 -0.94 -14.35
N LEU A 78 8.10 -1.23 -15.65
CA LEU A 78 9.16 -0.98 -16.64
C LEU A 78 9.52 0.51 -16.74
N SER A 79 8.54 1.41 -16.62
CA SER A 79 8.82 2.85 -16.58
C SER A 79 9.63 3.25 -15.34
N TYR A 80 9.37 2.64 -14.18
CA TYR A 80 10.20 2.87 -12.98
C TYR A 80 11.58 2.21 -13.04
N GLY A 81 11.74 1.10 -13.76
CA GLY A 81 13.05 0.54 -14.11
C GLY A 81 13.87 1.50 -14.98
N ARG A 82 13.26 2.07 -16.04
CA ARG A 82 13.90 3.11 -16.86
C ARG A 82 14.25 4.37 -16.06
N LEU A 83 13.41 4.74 -15.10
CA LEU A 83 13.69 5.85 -14.18
C LEU A 83 14.95 5.59 -13.37
N ALA A 84 15.10 4.39 -12.80
CA ALA A 84 16.30 4.02 -12.06
C ALA A 84 17.57 4.12 -12.93
N ARG A 85 17.50 3.64 -14.17
CA ARG A 85 18.60 3.76 -15.14
C ARG A 85 18.93 5.21 -15.46
N TYR A 86 17.92 6.05 -15.66
CA TYR A 86 18.13 7.47 -15.90
C TYR A 86 18.80 8.14 -14.69
N CYS A 87 18.26 7.95 -13.48
CA CYS A 87 18.85 8.44 -12.24
C CYS A 87 20.33 8.04 -12.13
N ARG A 88 20.67 6.78 -12.41
CA ARG A 88 22.05 6.28 -12.44
C ARG A 88 22.92 7.03 -13.47
N SER A 89 22.41 7.27 -14.68
CA SER A 89 23.16 7.98 -15.73
C SER A 89 23.48 9.44 -15.38
N VAL A 90 22.67 10.08 -14.55
CA VAL A 90 22.91 11.46 -14.04
C VAL A 90 23.54 11.47 -12.64
N GLY A 91 23.95 10.30 -12.14
CA GLY A 91 24.64 10.16 -10.86
C GLY A 91 23.75 10.40 -9.63
N VAL A 92 22.44 10.29 -9.75
CA VAL A 92 21.47 10.44 -8.64
C VAL A 92 21.03 9.05 -8.16
N PRO A 93 21.17 8.69 -6.87
CA PRO A 93 20.76 7.39 -6.38
C PRO A 93 19.23 7.25 -6.38
N CYS A 94 18.73 6.16 -6.98
CA CYS A 94 17.31 5.82 -6.99
C CYS A 94 17.06 4.60 -6.09
N PHE A 95 16.12 4.71 -5.15
CA PHE A 95 15.80 3.65 -4.20
C PHE A 95 14.41 3.08 -4.49
N LEU A 96 14.30 1.75 -4.64
CA LEU A 96 13.01 1.07 -4.66
C LEU A 96 12.66 0.67 -3.24
N ILE A 97 11.55 1.19 -2.70
CA ILE A 97 11.11 0.84 -1.36
C ILE A 97 9.71 0.25 -1.39
N ASN A 98 9.39 -0.48 -0.32
CA ASN A 98 8.02 -0.85 -0.01
C ASN A 98 7.35 -1.55 -1.21
N SER A 99 8.05 -2.52 -1.82
CA SER A 99 7.64 -3.19 -3.06
C SER A 99 7.36 -4.68 -2.86
N VAL A 100 6.37 -5.21 -3.57
CA VAL A 100 6.37 -6.62 -4.00
C VAL A 100 7.28 -6.72 -5.23
N TRP A 101 7.94 -7.85 -5.45
CA TRP A 101 8.60 -8.19 -6.70
C TRP A 101 8.12 -9.57 -7.13
N GLN A 102 7.45 -9.67 -8.27
CA GLN A 102 6.83 -10.93 -8.69
C GLN A 102 6.79 -11.09 -10.22
N ASP A 103 7.29 -12.21 -10.73
CA ASP A 103 7.19 -12.66 -12.13
C ASP A 103 7.73 -11.63 -13.14
N ASN A 104 8.91 -11.06 -12.86
CA ASN A 104 9.51 -9.98 -13.66
C ASN A 104 10.70 -10.46 -14.50
N CYS A 105 10.51 -10.65 -15.81
CA CYS A 105 11.58 -11.07 -16.72
C CYS A 105 12.34 -9.88 -17.30
N ARG A 106 11.63 -8.87 -17.81
CA ARG A 106 12.22 -7.69 -18.46
C ARG A 106 12.65 -6.64 -17.45
N LEU A 107 11.84 -6.44 -16.40
CA LEU A 107 12.15 -5.46 -15.36
C LEU A 107 13.45 -5.79 -14.61
N LEU A 108 13.82 -7.07 -14.53
CA LEU A 108 15.04 -7.54 -13.91
C LEU A 108 16.31 -6.87 -14.47
N GLU A 109 16.32 -6.51 -15.75
CA GLU A 109 17.42 -5.80 -16.40
C GLU A 109 17.75 -4.46 -15.70
N TYR A 110 16.75 -3.83 -15.08
CA TYR A 110 16.88 -2.55 -14.38
C TYR A 110 17.13 -2.70 -12.89
N ALA A 111 17.09 -3.92 -12.33
CA ALA A 111 17.13 -4.12 -10.89
C ALA A 111 18.45 -3.61 -10.28
N THR A 112 19.57 -3.78 -10.99
CA THR A 112 20.89 -3.28 -10.57
C THR A 112 21.08 -1.78 -10.79
N ASP A 113 20.14 -1.10 -11.45
CA ASP A 113 20.16 0.37 -11.60
C ASP A 113 19.62 1.07 -10.34
N PHE A 114 18.90 0.35 -9.46
CA PHE A 114 18.53 0.87 -8.14
C PHE A 114 19.73 0.84 -7.19
N ALA A 115 19.93 1.94 -6.46
CA ALA A 115 20.97 2.05 -5.43
C ALA A 115 20.73 1.08 -4.26
N ALA A 116 19.47 0.80 -3.93
CA ALA A 116 19.05 -0.31 -3.09
C ALA A 116 17.58 -0.67 -3.36
N ILE A 117 17.24 -1.92 -3.11
CA ILE A 117 15.88 -2.45 -3.19
C ILE A 117 15.43 -2.94 -1.82
N TYR A 118 14.27 -2.45 -1.38
CA TYR A 118 13.59 -2.87 -0.15
C TYR A 118 12.21 -3.43 -0.50
N VAL A 119 12.07 -4.75 -0.36
CA VAL A 119 10.83 -5.49 -0.63
C VAL A 119 10.06 -5.76 0.66
N ARG A 120 8.75 -6.01 0.55
CA ARG A 120 7.85 -6.16 1.72
C ARG A 120 7.78 -7.57 2.28
N ASP A 121 8.28 -8.55 1.55
CA ASP A 121 8.12 -9.97 1.85
C ASP A 121 9.34 -10.79 1.37
N ARG A 122 9.49 -11.99 1.95
CA ARG A 122 10.63 -12.88 1.68
C ARG A 122 10.60 -13.48 0.28
N MET A 123 9.43 -13.80 -0.23
CA MET A 123 9.27 -14.36 -1.59
C MET A 123 9.82 -13.39 -2.65
N SER A 124 9.49 -12.10 -2.55
CA SER A 124 10.04 -11.05 -3.40
C SER A 124 11.56 -10.94 -3.30
N LYS A 125 12.13 -11.13 -2.09
CA LYS A 125 13.59 -11.11 -1.89
C LYS A 125 14.24 -12.34 -2.51
N GLU A 126 13.63 -13.52 -2.37
CA GLU A 126 14.12 -14.78 -2.91
C GLU A 126 14.12 -14.77 -4.45
N GLU A 127 13.08 -14.23 -5.08
CA GLU A 127 13.02 -14.08 -6.55
C GLU A 127 14.16 -13.17 -7.07
N LEU A 128 14.41 -12.04 -6.40
CA LEU A 128 15.54 -11.16 -6.73
C LEU A 128 16.89 -11.86 -6.50
N ALA A 129 17.04 -12.58 -5.39
CA ALA A 129 18.26 -13.28 -5.04
C ALA A 129 18.59 -14.42 -6.01
N ALA A 130 17.58 -15.14 -6.51
CA ALA A 130 17.73 -16.16 -7.56
C ALA A 130 18.33 -15.59 -8.85
N SER A 131 18.17 -14.28 -9.06
CA SER A 131 18.73 -13.53 -10.19
C SER A 131 20.02 -12.75 -9.84
N GLY A 132 20.62 -13.01 -8.68
CA GLY A 132 21.84 -12.34 -8.22
C GLY A 132 21.65 -10.90 -7.76
N VAL A 133 20.41 -10.44 -7.56
CA VAL A 133 20.11 -9.07 -7.10
C VAL A 133 19.90 -9.06 -5.59
N ASN A 134 20.65 -8.19 -4.90
CA ASN A 134 20.50 -8.04 -3.46
C ASN A 134 19.30 -7.14 -3.10
N ALA A 135 18.46 -7.60 -2.18
CA ALA A 135 17.36 -6.84 -1.62
C ALA A 135 17.22 -7.08 -0.11
N LYS A 136 16.63 -6.11 0.58
CA LYS A 136 16.32 -6.19 2.02
C LYS A 136 14.81 -6.32 2.21
N VAL A 137 14.38 -7.13 3.17
CA VAL A 137 12.96 -7.18 3.57
C VAL A 137 12.72 -6.07 4.57
N VAL A 138 11.78 -5.19 4.27
CA VAL A 138 11.23 -4.17 5.16
C VAL A 138 9.72 -4.23 5.00
N PRO A 139 8.98 -4.66 6.04
CA PRO A 139 7.53 -4.79 5.96
C PRO A 139 6.83 -3.49 5.53
N ASP A 140 5.59 -3.63 5.07
CA ASP A 140 4.79 -2.51 4.56
C ASP A 140 4.76 -1.31 5.53
N LEU A 141 4.89 -0.09 5.00
CA LEU A 141 4.95 1.13 5.81
C LEU A 141 3.69 1.38 6.66
N THR A 142 2.57 0.69 6.43
CA THR A 142 1.42 0.72 7.35
C THR A 142 1.78 0.23 8.75
N PHE A 143 2.79 -0.62 8.94
CA PHE A 143 3.24 -1.05 10.26
C PHE A 143 3.85 0.07 11.11
N THR A 144 4.24 1.20 10.50
CA THR A 144 4.75 2.37 11.24
C THR A 144 3.64 3.25 11.81
N LEU A 145 2.38 2.93 11.53
CA LEU A 145 1.25 3.56 12.20
C LEU A 145 1.24 3.22 13.70
N ALA A 146 0.85 4.23 14.50
CA ALA A 146 0.62 4.12 15.93
C ALA A 146 -0.81 4.60 16.28
N PRO A 147 -1.85 3.89 15.81
CA PRO A 147 -3.23 4.27 16.07
C PRO A 147 -3.67 3.87 17.49
N SER A 148 -4.68 4.56 18.03
CA SER A 148 -5.32 4.18 19.29
C SER A 148 -6.09 2.88 19.13
N ILE A 149 -5.81 1.90 20.00
CA ILE A 149 -6.49 0.60 20.03
C ILE A 149 -7.78 0.72 20.85
N SER A 150 -8.84 0.02 20.43
CA SER A 150 -10.10 -0.04 21.18
C SER A 150 -10.06 -1.15 22.24
N ALA A 151 -10.54 -0.86 23.44
CA ALA A 151 -10.73 -1.85 24.50
C ALA A 151 -11.98 -2.71 24.27
N THR A 152 -13.03 -2.13 23.69
CA THR A 152 -14.29 -2.81 23.35
C THR A 152 -14.35 -3.10 21.85
N ARG A 153 -14.83 -4.30 21.50
CA ARG A 153 -14.91 -4.79 20.12
C ARG A 153 -16.25 -5.48 19.91
N GLU A 154 -16.95 -5.10 18.85
CA GLU A 154 -18.28 -5.64 18.56
C GLU A 154 -18.48 -5.84 17.06
N GLY A 155 -19.08 -6.97 16.72
CA GLY A 155 -19.57 -7.26 15.37
C GLY A 155 -18.48 -7.63 14.37
N LEU A 156 -18.90 -8.38 13.36
CA LEU A 156 -18.05 -8.82 12.27
C LEU A 156 -18.13 -7.87 11.09
N VAL A 157 -16.95 -7.53 10.57
CA VAL A 157 -16.80 -6.69 9.39
C VAL A 157 -16.33 -7.52 8.21
N VAL A 158 -17.00 -7.33 7.07
CA VAL A 158 -16.54 -7.85 5.78
C VAL A 158 -15.95 -6.70 4.98
N ASN A 159 -14.71 -6.86 4.55
CA ASN A 159 -14.04 -5.98 3.60
C ASN A 159 -13.87 -6.70 2.25
N GLY A 160 -13.77 -5.95 1.16
CA GLY A 160 -13.75 -6.54 -0.19
C GLY A 160 -12.44 -7.23 -0.58
N SER A 161 -12.31 -7.54 -1.88
CA SER A 161 -11.11 -8.12 -2.51
C SER A 161 -10.74 -7.35 -3.79
N VAL A 162 -9.48 -7.44 -4.22
CA VAL A 162 -9.02 -6.94 -5.53
C VAL A 162 -9.68 -7.72 -6.66
N LEU A 163 -9.84 -9.04 -6.49
CA LEU A 163 -10.49 -9.93 -7.43
C LEU A 163 -12.00 -9.68 -7.44
N LYS A 164 -12.60 -9.62 -8.64
CA LYS A 164 -14.01 -9.23 -8.79
C LYS A 164 -14.95 -10.30 -8.26
N GLU A 165 -14.61 -11.56 -8.51
CA GLU A 165 -15.35 -12.75 -8.13
C GLU A 165 -15.45 -12.78 -6.59
N ARG A 166 -14.30 -12.62 -5.92
CA ARG A 166 -14.19 -12.52 -4.46
C ARG A 166 -14.87 -11.27 -3.90
N GLN A 167 -14.85 -10.15 -4.63
CA GLN A 167 -15.56 -8.94 -4.22
C GLN A 167 -17.10 -9.12 -4.28
N LEU A 168 -17.62 -9.85 -5.25
CA LEU A 168 -19.03 -10.19 -5.34
C LEU A 168 -19.43 -11.18 -4.25
N GLU A 169 -18.58 -12.17 -3.99
CA GLU A 169 -18.73 -13.11 -2.89
C GLU A 169 -18.89 -12.40 -1.55
N ALA A 170 -17.99 -11.48 -1.22
CA ALA A 170 -18.05 -10.66 0.00
C ALA A 170 -19.36 -9.87 0.15
N LEU A 171 -19.85 -9.27 -0.96
CA LEU A 171 -21.10 -8.50 -0.93
C LEU A 171 -22.34 -9.38 -0.81
N ARG A 172 -22.33 -10.56 -1.46
CA ARG A 172 -23.39 -11.57 -1.33
C ARG A 172 -23.48 -12.06 0.10
N LEU A 173 -22.33 -12.42 0.69
CA LEU A 173 -22.25 -12.89 2.06
C LEU A 173 -22.88 -11.91 3.05
N VAL A 174 -22.56 -10.62 2.94
CA VAL A 174 -23.17 -9.58 3.80
C VAL A 174 -24.68 -9.46 3.61
N SER A 175 -25.18 -9.74 2.41
CA SER A 175 -26.62 -9.62 2.10
C SER A 175 -27.41 -10.88 2.48
N SER A 176 -26.77 -12.05 2.56
CA SER A 176 -27.44 -13.35 2.75
C SER A 176 -27.15 -14.03 4.09
N ALA A 177 -26.19 -13.53 4.87
CA ALA A 177 -25.86 -14.11 6.16
C ALA A 177 -27.04 -14.01 7.15
N SER A 178 -27.24 -15.07 7.94
CA SER A 178 -28.25 -15.13 9.00
C SER A 178 -27.90 -14.27 10.21
N MET A 179 -26.64 -13.83 10.33
CA MET A 179 -26.13 -12.98 11.39
C MET A 179 -25.80 -11.58 10.87
N PRO A 180 -25.83 -10.53 11.71
CA PRO A 180 -25.55 -9.17 11.28
C PRO A 180 -24.07 -9.00 10.89
N LEU A 181 -23.82 -8.78 9.60
CA LEU A 181 -22.50 -8.45 9.07
C LEU A 181 -22.45 -7.01 8.57
N ARG A 182 -21.36 -6.29 8.87
CA ARG A 182 -21.15 -4.93 8.37
C ARG A 182 -20.17 -4.95 7.19
N TYR A 183 -20.61 -4.51 6.02
CA TYR A 183 -19.67 -4.24 4.92
C TYR A 183 -18.94 -2.92 5.13
N LEU A 184 -17.61 -2.96 5.16
CA LEU A 184 -16.74 -1.80 5.29
C LEU A 184 -15.84 -1.69 4.06
N SER A 185 -16.06 -0.68 3.23
CA SER A 185 -15.22 -0.47 2.05
C SER A 185 -13.93 0.26 2.42
N ILE A 186 -12.79 -0.25 1.94
CA ILE A 186 -11.49 0.43 2.08
C ILE A 186 -11.37 1.68 1.18
N ARG A 187 -12.40 1.95 0.36
CA ARG A 187 -12.39 3.11 -0.52
C ARG A 187 -12.49 4.41 0.26
N THR A 188 -11.84 5.43 -0.28
CA THR A 188 -11.86 6.80 0.22
C THR A 188 -11.68 7.78 -0.93
N LEU A 189 -11.92 9.06 -0.67
CA LEU A 189 -11.72 10.11 -1.65
C LEU A 189 -10.24 10.30 -1.95
N PRO A 190 -9.85 10.57 -3.20
CA PRO A 190 -8.48 10.93 -3.51
C PRO A 190 -8.11 12.23 -2.75
N PRO A 191 -6.88 12.33 -2.23
CA PRO A 191 -6.46 13.51 -1.50
C PRO A 191 -6.35 14.70 -2.45
N LEU A 192 -6.58 15.91 -1.91
CA LEU A 192 -6.25 17.12 -2.64
C LEU A 192 -4.71 17.22 -2.69
N ARG A 193 -4.13 17.25 -3.89
CA ARG A 193 -2.67 17.23 -4.10
C ARG A 193 -2.01 18.60 -3.90
N VAL A 194 -2.55 19.40 -2.98
CA VAL A 194 -1.97 20.72 -2.65
C VAL A 194 -0.59 20.50 -2.03
N GLY A 195 0.42 21.23 -2.50
CA GLY A 195 1.79 21.11 -2.00
C GLY A 195 2.57 19.87 -2.46
N ARG A 196 2.04 19.04 -3.36
CA ARG A 196 2.73 17.85 -3.91
C ARG A 196 3.54 18.10 -5.20
N GLY A 197 3.80 19.37 -5.54
CA GLY A 197 4.65 19.76 -6.67
C GLY A 197 3.99 19.85 -8.04
N PHE A 198 2.69 19.54 -8.17
CA PHE A 198 2.00 19.56 -9.48
C PHE A 198 0.66 20.32 -9.42
N LYS A 199 0.71 21.65 -9.63
CA LYS A 199 -0.49 22.54 -9.53
C LYS A 199 -1.64 22.10 -10.44
N ARG A 200 -1.37 21.70 -11.69
CA ARG A 200 -2.38 21.20 -12.64
C ARG A 200 -3.07 19.91 -12.15
N LEU A 201 -2.33 19.03 -11.49
CA LEU A 201 -2.86 17.79 -10.94
C LEU A 201 -3.74 18.01 -9.70
N ALA A 202 -3.57 19.13 -8.98
CA ALA A 202 -4.45 19.50 -7.87
C ALA A 202 -5.89 19.76 -8.36
N PHE A 203 -6.06 20.48 -9.47
CA PHE A 203 -7.37 20.72 -10.08
C PHE A 203 -8.03 19.44 -10.59
N GLN A 204 -7.25 18.54 -11.22
CA GLN A 204 -7.76 17.21 -11.59
C GLN A 204 -8.19 16.40 -10.36
N GLY A 205 -7.46 16.50 -9.25
CA GLY A 205 -7.84 15.89 -7.97
C GLY A 205 -9.18 16.40 -7.46
N TYR A 206 -9.43 17.71 -7.56
CA TYR A 206 -10.72 18.32 -7.22
C TYR A 206 -11.86 17.77 -8.09
N ILE A 207 -11.69 17.75 -9.41
CA ILE A 207 -12.69 17.17 -10.34
C ILE A 207 -12.96 15.70 -10.02
N LYS A 208 -11.91 14.91 -9.74
CA LYS A 208 -12.07 13.50 -9.34
C LYS A 208 -12.89 13.38 -8.06
N ARG A 209 -12.66 14.21 -7.03
CA ARG A 209 -13.47 14.21 -5.80
C ARG A 209 -14.94 14.50 -6.08
N LEU A 210 -15.26 15.52 -6.90
CA LEU A 210 -16.64 15.82 -7.29
C LEU A 210 -17.31 14.63 -7.97
N LYS A 211 -16.63 13.96 -8.90
CA LYS A 211 -17.12 12.72 -9.52
C LYS A 211 -17.39 11.62 -8.49
N ARG A 212 -16.54 11.48 -7.46
CA ARG A 212 -16.76 10.47 -6.40
C ARG A 212 -17.90 10.83 -5.46
N TYR A 213 -18.08 12.10 -5.10
CA TYR A 213 -19.28 12.54 -4.39
C TYR A 213 -20.55 12.22 -5.17
N ARG A 214 -20.53 12.44 -6.50
CA ARG A 214 -21.65 12.05 -7.37
C ARG A 214 -21.93 10.54 -7.31
N HIS A 215 -20.90 9.70 -7.36
CA HIS A 215 -21.07 8.25 -7.23
C HIS A 215 -21.61 7.82 -5.86
N ILE A 216 -21.19 8.49 -4.78
CA ILE A 216 -21.74 8.25 -3.45
C ILE A 216 -23.24 8.60 -3.46
N ALA A 217 -23.63 9.78 -3.95
CA ALA A 217 -25.04 10.18 -4.04
C ALA A 217 -25.87 9.21 -4.91
N GLU A 218 -25.38 8.89 -6.13
CA GLU A 218 -26.00 7.91 -7.04
C GLU A 218 -26.21 6.54 -6.38
N SER A 219 -25.32 6.13 -5.46
CA SER A 219 -25.42 4.84 -4.77
C SER A 219 -26.59 4.75 -3.79
N TYR A 220 -27.09 5.88 -3.28
CA TYR A 220 -28.29 5.94 -2.42
C TYR A 220 -29.59 6.07 -3.23
N LEU A 221 -29.52 6.69 -4.41
CA LEU A 221 -30.68 6.88 -5.29
C LEU A 221 -31.10 5.63 -6.05
N THR A 222 -30.21 4.62 -6.15
CA THR A 222 -30.56 3.36 -6.83
C THR A 222 -31.25 2.40 -5.86
N LEU A 223 -32.58 2.45 -5.82
CA LEU A 223 -33.44 1.45 -5.17
C LEU A 223 -33.82 0.39 -6.20
N GLY A 224 -33.39 -0.87 -5.99
CA GLY A 224 -33.76 -1.95 -6.92
C GLY A 224 -33.21 -3.30 -6.50
N SER A 225 -34.11 -4.24 -6.25
CA SER A 225 -33.87 -5.65 -5.95
C SER A 225 -33.70 -6.44 -7.25
N GLY A 226 -32.44 -6.61 -7.70
CA GLY A 226 -32.08 -7.45 -8.86
C GLY A 226 -30.71 -8.11 -8.70
N CYS A 227 -30.17 -8.73 -9.73
CA CYS A 227 -28.84 -9.36 -9.69
C CYS A 227 -27.70 -8.33 -9.46
N LEU A 228 -26.57 -8.74 -8.86
CA LEU A 228 -25.40 -7.89 -8.59
C LEU A 228 -24.56 -7.69 -9.86
N GLU A 229 -24.98 -6.76 -10.74
CA GLU A 229 -24.17 -6.34 -11.89
C GLU A 229 -22.95 -5.48 -11.51
N LYS A 230 -21.95 -5.42 -12.40
CA LYS A 230 -20.66 -4.69 -12.21
C LYS A 230 -20.83 -3.22 -11.80
N LYS A 231 -21.77 -2.48 -12.40
CA LYS A 231 -22.03 -1.06 -12.04
C LYS A 231 -22.62 -0.93 -10.64
N ARG A 232 -23.46 -1.88 -10.24
CA ARG A 232 -24.08 -1.90 -8.91
C ARG A 232 -23.08 -2.23 -7.81
N MET A 233 -22.14 -3.15 -8.08
CA MET A 233 -21.01 -3.45 -7.18
C MET A 233 -20.18 -2.19 -6.88
N ASP A 234 -19.82 -1.41 -7.91
CA ASP A 234 -19.01 -0.21 -7.71
C ASP A 234 -19.73 0.84 -6.85
N ARG A 235 -21.04 1.01 -7.07
CA ARG A 235 -21.92 1.88 -6.25
C ARG A 235 -22.00 1.42 -4.81
N LEU A 236 -22.22 0.14 -4.54
CA LEU A 236 -22.24 -0.41 -3.18
C LEU A 236 -20.92 -0.15 -2.45
N ARG A 237 -19.78 -0.31 -3.13
CA ARG A 237 -18.47 0.01 -2.55
C ARG A 237 -18.31 1.48 -2.17
N TRP A 238 -18.95 2.40 -2.89
CA TRP A 238 -18.98 3.83 -2.55
C TRP A 238 -19.99 4.17 -1.46
N ARG A 239 -21.15 3.50 -1.44
CA ARG A 239 -22.14 3.63 -0.36
C ARG A 239 -21.53 3.34 1.01
N HIS A 240 -20.69 2.30 1.08
CA HIS A 240 -20.00 1.85 2.29
C HIS A 240 -18.57 2.40 2.42
N ALA A 241 -18.20 3.43 1.64
CA ALA A 241 -16.89 4.07 1.76
C ALA A 241 -16.81 4.95 3.00
N VAL A 242 -15.72 4.82 3.75
CA VAL A 242 -15.43 5.72 4.86
C VAL A 242 -14.49 6.81 4.35
N LEU A 243 -14.89 8.08 4.43
CA LEU A 243 -14.13 9.16 3.80
C LEU A 243 -12.94 9.67 4.63
N SER A 244 -12.85 9.25 5.90
CA SER A 244 -11.80 9.65 6.85
C SER A 244 -10.98 8.45 7.27
N GLY A 245 -9.65 8.58 7.19
CA GLY A 245 -8.71 7.55 7.64
C GLY A 245 -8.93 7.17 9.11
N ASP A 246 -9.04 8.16 10.00
CA ASP A 246 -9.25 7.91 11.44
C ASP A 246 -10.57 7.21 11.73
N ARG A 247 -11.63 7.53 11.00
CA ARG A 247 -12.91 6.79 11.10
C ARG A 247 -12.77 5.36 10.61
N PHE A 248 -11.99 5.12 9.55
CA PHE A 248 -11.73 3.79 9.05
C PHE A 248 -10.91 2.96 10.05
N LEU A 249 -9.83 3.52 10.60
CA LEU A 249 -9.03 2.87 11.64
C LEU A 249 -9.85 2.57 12.90
N ARG A 250 -10.65 3.54 13.38
CA ARG A 250 -11.56 3.30 14.52
C ARG A 250 -12.57 2.20 14.23
N ALA A 251 -13.14 2.15 13.02
CA ALA A 251 -14.06 1.09 12.65
C ALA A 251 -13.39 -0.29 12.69
N LEU A 252 -12.14 -0.41 12.23
CA LEU A 252 -11.37 -1.66 12.37
C LEU A 252 -11.04 -1.96 13.84
N ALA A 253 -10.60 -0.95 14.59
CA ALA A 253 -10.22 -1.08 16.01
C ALA A 253 -11.37 -1.57 16.89
N SER A 254 -12.59 -1.11 16.62
CA SER A 254 -13.79 -1.45 17.40
C SER A 254 -14.52 -2.68 16.87
N SER A 255 -14.01 -3.37 15.84
CA SER A 255 -14.63 -4.59 15.32
C SER A 255 -14.11 -5.81 16.08
N GLU A 256 -15.00 -6.77 16.33
CA GLU A 256 -14.67 -8.07 16.94
C GLU A 256 -13.76 -8.88 16.02
N GLY A 257 -14.04 -8.82 14.72
CA GLY A 257 -13.05 -9.18 13.72
C GLY A 257 -13.45 -8.89 12.29
N VAL A 258 -12.54 -9.19 11.38
CA VAL A 258 -12.60 -8.75 9.99
C VAL A 258 -12.35 -9.93 9.03
N ILE A 259 -13.15 -10.05 7.98
CA ILE A 259 -12.87 -10.96 6.85
C ILE A 259 -12.50 -10.08 5.64
N THR A 260 -11.35 -10.32 5.03
CA THR A 260 -10.85 -9.45 3.95
C THR A 260 -9.98 -10.16 2.92
N GLY A 261 -10.10 -9.77 1.65
CA GLY A 261 -9.18 -10.15 0.57
C GLY A 261 -8.26 -9.01 0.14
N ARG A 262 -8.01 -8.05 1.04
CA ARG A 262 -7.21 -6.84 0.77
C ARG A 262 -6.02 -6.79 1.70
N PHE A 263 -4.83 -6.84 1.12
CA PHE A 263 -3.55 -6.75 1.83
C PHE A 263 -3.47 -5.59 2.84
N HIS A 264 -3.78 -4.35 2.44
CA HIS A 264 -3.75 -3.24 3.40
C HIS A 264 -4.82 -3.34 4.49
N CYS A 265 -5.91 -4.06 4.28
CA CYS A 265 -6.87 -4.30 5.37
C CYS A 265 -6.27 -5.30 6.37
N VAL A 266 -5.56 -6.32 5.89
CA VAL A 266 -4.80 -7.28 6.72
C VAL A 266 -3.74 -6.55 7.56
N THR A 267 -2.87 -5.74 6.94
CA THR A 267 -1.82 -5.03 7.68
C THR A 267 -2.41 -4.06 8.72
N LEU A 268 -3.49 -3.36 8.38
CA LEU A 268 -4.18 -2.49 9.33
C LEU A 268 -4.82 -3.27 10.48
N CYS A 269 -5.40 -4.45 10.23
CA CYS A 269 -5.92 -5.30 11.31
C CYS A 269 -4.81 -5.76 12.26
N LEU A 270 -3.65 -6.17 11.72
CA LEU A 270 -2.46 -6.50 12.52
C LEU A 270 -2.00 -5.31 13.38
N VAL A 271 -1.92 -4.11 12.79
CA VAL A 271 -1.54 -2.89 13.51
C VAL A 271 -2.53 -2.56 14.63
N MET A 272 -3.83 -2.68 14.37
CA MET A 272 -4.90 -2.43 15.35
C MET A 272 -5.08 -3.55 16.40
N GLY A 273 -4.39 -4.68 16.24
CA GLY A 273 -4.66 -5.89 17.02
C GLY A 273 -6.08 -6.43 16.82
N THR A 274 -6.70 -6.16 15.67
CA THR A 274 -8.04 -6.66 15.33
C THR A 274 -7.94 -8.06 14.76
N PRO A 275 -8.59 -9.07 15.36
CA PRO A 275 -8.66 -10.41 14.80
C PRO A 275 -9.22 -10.42 13.38
N PHE A 276 -8.64 -11.25 12.51
CA PHE A 276 -9.08 -11.32 11.12
C PHE A 276 -8.88 -12.70 10.51
N TYR A 277 -9.60 -12.90 9.41
CA TYR A 277 -9.33 -13.93 8.41
C TYR A 277 -9.13 -13.30 7.04
N ALA A 278 -8.19 -13.86 6.29
CA ALA A 278 -7.79 -13.38 4.99
C ALA A 278 -8.25 -14.33 3.89
N VAL A 279 -8.59 -13.76 2.73
CA VAL A 279 -8.87 -14.51 1.50
C VAL A 279 -7.78 -14.17 0.48
N PRO A 280 -7.18 -15.16 -0.21
CA PRO A 280 -6.17 -14.93 -1.24
C PRO A 280 -6.54 -13.88 -2.29
N SER A 281 -5.51 -13.21 -2.81
CA SER A 281 -5.65 -12.13 -3.78
C SER A 281 -4.87 -12.41 -5.07
N ASN A 282 -4.61 -11.37 -5.87
CA ASN A 282 -3.95 -11.48 -7.16
C ASN A 282 -2.42 -11.70 -7.11
N THR A 283 -1.83 -11.70 -5.92
CA THR A 283 -0.38 -11.80 -5.66
C THR A 283 -0.19 -12.51 -4.32
N HIS A 284 0.97 -13.11 -4.08
CA HIS A 284 1.30 -13.88 -2.87
C HIS A 284 1.51 -13.03 -1.59
N LYS A 285 1.32 -11.71 -1.64
CA LYS A 285 1.65 -10.78 -0.55
C LYS A 285 0.91 -11.03 0.76
N ILE A 286 -0.32 -11.56 0.73
CA ILE A 286 -1.06 -11.83 1.97
C ILE A 286 -0.48 -13.07 2.62
N GLU A 287 -0.31 -14.12 1.83
CA GLU A 287 0.20 -15.42 2.18
C GLU A 287 1.62 -15.30 2.75
N ALA A 288 2.52 -14.62 2.01
CA ALA A 288 3.90 -14.41 2.42
C ALA A 288 4.02 -13.61 3.74
N LEU A 289 3.17 -12.60 3.93
CA LEU A 289 3.14 -11.83 5.18
C LEU A 289 2.68 -12.70 6.36
N LEU A 290 1.63 -13.50 6.17
CA LEU A 290 1.09 -14.32 7.26
C LEU A 290 2.00 -15.50 7.60
N GLU A 291 2.65 -16.11 6.60
CA GLU A 291 3.70 -17.11 6.81
C GLU A 291 4.88 -16.53 7.57
N GLU A 292 5.33 -15.32 7.25
CA GLU A 292 6.44 -14.68 7.97
C GLU A 292 6.13 -14.45 9.47
N ILE A 293 4.86 -14.23 9.82
CA ILE A 293 4.42 -14.03 11.22
C ILE A 293 4.06 -15.37 11.89
N GLY A 294 3.83 -16.44 11.14
CA GLY A 294 3.29 -17.72 11.64
C GLY A 294 1.78 -17.65 11.91
N LEU A 295 1.02 -17.14 10.93
CA LEU A 295 -0.43 -16.95 10.92
C LEU A 295 -1.11 -17.59 9.69
N GLU A 296 -0.50 -18.61 9.10
CA GLU A 296 -0.96 -19.24 7.84
C GLU A 296 -2.39 -19.78 7.97
N LYS A 297 -2.75 -20.27 9.16
CA LYS A 297 -4.09 -20.81 9.49
C LYS A 297 -5.21 -19.77 9.42
N ARG A 298 -4.90 -18.49 9.21
CA ARG A 298 -5.88 -17.41 9.06
C ARG A 298 -6.25 -17.14 7.59
N VAL A 299 -5.68 -17.88 6.65
CA VAL A 299 -6.01 -17.80 5.22
C VAL A 299 -7.06 -18.84 4.88
N PHE A 300 -8.15 -18.40 4.23
CA PHE A 300 -9.25 -19.25 3.80
C PHE A 300 -9.52 -19.07 2.31
N ASP A 301 -9.96 -20.15 1.65
CA ASP A 301 -10.23 -20.13 0.21
C ASP A 301 -11.42 -19.26 -0.17
N SER A 302 -12.35 -19.01 0.74
CA SER A 302 -13.57 -18.25 0.48
C SER A 302 -14.00 -17.42 1.69
N TYR A 303 -14.78 -16.36 1.45
CA TYR A 303 -15.39 -15.56 2.51
C TYR A 303 -16.38 -16.38 3.34
N SER A 304 -17.05 -17.35 2.72
CA SER A 304 -18.01 -18.21 3.40
C SER A 304 -17.31 -19.15 4.38
N ASP A 305 -16.19 -19.75 3.97
CA ASP A 305 -15.40 -20.64 4.84
C ASP A 305 -14.77 -19.88 6.01
N ALA A 306 -14.29 -18.66 5.73
CA ALA A 306 -13.81 -17.76 6.77
C ALA A 306 -14.92 -17.43 7.78
N LEU A 307 -16.14 -17.12 7.32
CA LEU A 307 -17.26 -16.82 8.21
C LEU A 307 -17.65 -18.02 9.08
N ASN A 308 -17.70 -19.21 8.49
CA ASN A 308 -18.02 -20.46 9.21
C ASN A 308 -17.00 -20.76 10.32
N SER A 309 -15.77 -20.27 10.17
CA SER A 309 -14.68 -20.45 11.13
C SER A 309 -14.58 -19.33 12.18
N CYS A 310 -15.49 -18.34 12.16
CA CYS A 310 -15.39 -17.15 13.03
C CYS A 310 -15.53 -17.46 14.53
N SER A 311 -15.98 -18.65 14.93
CA SER A 311 -15.96 -19.08 16.33
C SER A 311 -14.56 -19.13 16.94
N GLN A 312 -13.52 -19.25 16.12
CA GLN A 312 -12.10 -19.28 16.53
C GLN A 312 -11.33 -18.02 16.09
N LEU A 313 -12.04 -16.92 15.82
CA LEU A 313 -11.45 -15.74 15.18
C LEU A 313 -10.41 -15.04 16.06
N ALA A 314 -10.62 -15.01 17.37
CA ALA A 314 -9.76 -14.31 18.32
C ALA A 314 -8.29 -14.71 18.20
N PHE A 315 -7.38 -13.76 18.44
CA PHE A 315 -5.95 -14.08 18.51
C PHE A 315 -5.65 -14.88 19.79
N THR A 316 -4.94 -15.99 19.64
CA THR A 316 -4.33 -16.72 20.75
C THR A 316 -3.15 -15.91 21.32
N GLU A 317 -2.76 -16.17 22.58
CA GLU A 317 -1.61 -15.47 23.18
C GLU A 317 -0.31 -15.63 22.36
N PRO A 318 0.05 -16.83 21.85
CA PRO A 318 1.23 -16.97 20.99
C PRO A 318 1.14 -16.15 19.70
N GLU A 319 -0.05 -16.00 19.12
CA GLU A 319 -0.23 -15.14 17.93
C GLU A 319 -0.02 -13.66 18.28
N LYS A 320 -0.56 -13.20 19.42
CA LYS A 320 -0.38 -11.81 19.88
C LYS A 320 1.09 -11.48 20.08
N GLU A 321 1.85 -12.39 20.71
CA GLU A 321 3.30 -12.22 20.92
C GLU A 321 4.06 -12.10 19.59
N ARG A 322 3.78 -12.99 18.62
CA ARG A 322 4.40 -12.93 17.29
C ARG A 322 4.03 -11.65 16.54
N ILE A 323 2.77 -11.22 16.62
CA ILE A 323 2.29 -9.98 15.99
C ILE A 323 3.00 -8.75 16.59
N GLU A 324 3.10 -8.64 17.92
CA GLU A 324 3.76 -7.49 18.56
C GLU A 324 5.26 -7.46 18.30
N LYS A 325 5.92 -8.62 18.29
CA LYS A 325 7.32 -8.74 17.87
C LYS A 325 7.49 -8.24 16.42
N PHE A 326 6.69 -8.77 15.50
CA PHE A 326 6.75 -8.38 14.09
C PHE A 326 6.49 -6.88 13.88
N LYS A 327 5.49 -6.30 14.56
CA LYS A 327 5.22 -4.85 14.51
C LYS A 327 6.41 -4.02 14.99
N THR A 328 7.06 -4.45 16.06
CA THR A 328 8.23 -3.76 16.63
C THR A 328 9.41 -3.80 15.66
N ASP A 329 9.70 -4.99 15.12
CA ASP A 329 10.75 -5.19 14.13
C ASP A 329 10.48 -4.39 12.85
N ALA A 330 9.26 -4.46 12.31
CA ALA A 330 8.84 -3.71 11.12
C ALA A 330 9.04 -2.19 11.27
N ARG A 331 8.69 -1.63 12.44
CA ARG A 331 8.89 -0.20 12.74
C ARG A 331 10.37 0.18 12.76
N ARG A 332 11.17 -0.60 13.49
CA ARG A 332 12.62 -0.39 13.57
C ARG A 332 13.26 -0.46 12.19
N ASP A 333 12.91 -1.46 11.40
CA ASP A 333 13.53 -1.73 10.11
C ASP A 333 13.12 -0.66 9.07
N ALA A 334 11.87 -0.15 9.15
CA ALA A 334 11.45 0.99 8.34
C ALA A 334 12.23 2.27 8.68
N VAL A 335 12.43 2.59 9.96
CA VAL A 335 13.25 3.74 10.37
C VAL A 335 14.68 3.58 9.84
N ARG A 336 15.29 2.42 10.08
CA ARG A 336 16.65 2.11 9.62
C ARG A 336 16.80 2.19 8.10
N MET A 337 15.79 1.78 7.34
CA MET A 337 15.78 1.89 5.88
C MET A 337 15.90 3.35 5.44
N PHE A 338 15.12 4.27 6.02
CA PHE A 338 15.19 5.69 5.66
C PHE A 338 16.50 6.35 6.12
N GLU A 339 17.03 5.97 7.29
CA GLU A 339 18.36 6.40 7.74
C GLU A 339 19.47 5.93 6.77
N GLU A 340 19.41 4.69 6.31
CA GLU A 340 20.38 4.15 5.34
C GLU A 340 20.27 4.87 3.98
N ILE A 341 19.05 5.16 3.53
CA ILE A 341 18.80 5.94 2.31
C ILE A 341 19.44 7.34 2.45
N ALA A 342 19.21 8.01 3.58
CA ALA A 342 19.79 9.34 3.84
C ALA A 342 21.32 9.29 3.84
N GLN A 343 21.92 8.36 4.59
CA GLN A 343 23.38 8.20 4.67
C GLN A 343 24.02 7.93 3.30
N ARG A 344 23.39 7.11 2.46
CA ARG A 344 23.91 6.84 1.10
C ARG A 344 23.84 8.08 0.21
N ALA A 345 22.76 8.87 0.30
CA ALA A 345 22.64 10.11 -0.45
C ALA A 345 23.65 11.18 0.04
N GLU A 346 23.90 11.27 1.35
CA GLU A 346 24.90 12.19 1.92
C GLU A 346 26.32 11.88 1.45
N ARG A 347 26.74 10.61 1.47
CA ARG A 347 28.07 10.20 0.97
C ARG A 347 28.29 10.63 -0.47
N ARG A 348 27.29 10.39 -1.34
CA ARG A 348 27.34 10.83 -2.74
C ARG A 348 27.48 12.34 -2.86
N ARG A 349 26.76 13.11 -2.04
CA ARG A 349 26.82 14.58 -2.09
C ARG A 349 28.22 15.07 -1.75
N VAL A 350 28.85 14.49 -0.72
CA VAL A 350 30.23 14.81 -0.34
C VAL A 350 31.21 14.43 -1.46
N ASP A 351 31.08 13.25 -2.06
CA ASP A 351 31.95 12.83 -3.16
C ASP A 351 31.83 13.75 -4.39
N HIS A 352 30.63 14.28 -4.67
CA HIS A 352 30.41 15.23 -5.76
C HIS A 352 31.04 16.60 -5.47
N ASP A 353 30.90 17.12 -4.24
CA ASP A 353 31.47 18.42 -3.82
C ASP A 353 33.01 18.41 -3.77
N VAL A 354 33.66 17.23 -3.73
CA VAL A 354 35.12 17.09 -3.76
C VAL A 354 35.69 17.07 -5.19
N ILE A 355 34.87 16.75 -6.19
CA ILE A 355 35.28 16.60 -7.60
C ILE A 355 35.02 17.87 -8.42
N VAL A 356 34.08 18.72 -7.99
CA VAL A 356 33.76 20.04 -8.58
C VAL A 356 34.58 21.12 -7.91
#